data_AF-A0A124FTL1-F1
#
_entry.id   AF-A0A124FTL1-F1
#
_cell.length_a   1.000
_cell.length_b   1.000
_cell.length_c   1.000
_cell.angle_alpha   90.00
_cell.angle_beta   90.00
_cell.angle_gamma   90.00
#
_symmetry.space_group_name_H-M   'P 1'
#
loop_
_entity.id
_entity.type
_entity.pdbx_description
1 polymer ?
#
loop_
_entity_poly.entity_id
_entity_poly.type
_entity_poly.pdbx_seq_one_letter_code
_entity_poly.pdbx_strand_id
1 'polypeptide(L)'
;MDYKAIGERIKQERNKMGLTQFQLAEKVDISPQYEGKIERGEKRFSFETFLNLSIALNTTLDYLAFGHRDSAKSPERLEMELLANKLSEGQISLLNDIIRAMLVHKNRG
;
A
#
# COMPACT_ATOMS: atom_id res chain seq x y z
N MET A 1 -3.14 11.71 -4.98
CA MET A 1 -3.42 10.59 -4.05
C MET A 1 -4.54 9.77 -4.62
N ASP A 2 -4.35 8.45 -4.70
CA ASP A 2 -5.37 7.50 -5.13
C ASP A 2 -6.32 7.23 -3.94
N TYR A 3 -7.42 7.97 -3.87
CA TYR A 3 -8.40 7.86 -2.78
C TYR A 3 -9.11 6.51 -2.75
N LYS A 4 -9.19 5.80 -3.89
CA LYS A 4 -9.80 4.49 -3.95
C LYS A 4 -8.90 3.46 -3.27
N ALA A 5 -7.61 3.45 -3.61
CA ALA A 5 -6.63 2.59 -2.95
C ALA A 5 -6.47 2.91 -1.45
N ILE A 6 -6.55 4.19 -1.07
CA ILE A 6 -6.53 4.58 0.35
C ILE A 6 -7.77 4.06 1.08
N GLY A 7 -8.96 4.26 0.53
CA GLY A 7 -10.22 3.77 1.10
C GLY A 7 -10.24 2.25 1.29
N GLU A 8 -9.70 1.50 0.32
CA GLU A 8 -9.54 0.04 0.42
C GLU A 8 -8.63 -0.37 1.59
N ARG A 9 -7.52 0.34 1.80
CA ARG A 9 -6.62 0.07 2.94
C ARG A 9 -7.26 0.40 4.29
N ILE A 10 -7.98 1.52 4.38
CA ILE A 10 -8.76 1.88 5.58
C ILE A 10 -9.74 0.75 5.92
N LYS A 11 -10.49 0.26 4.91
CA LYS A 11 -11.41 -0.85 5.05
C LYS A 11 -10.73 -2.14 5.50
N GLN A 12 -9.57 -2.44 4.94
CA GLN A 12 -8.79 -3.63 5.30
C GLN A 12 -8.33 -3.57 6.76
N GLU A 13 -7.72 -2.47 7.20
CA GLU A 13 -7.29 -2.32 8.60
C GLU A 13 -8.48 -2.33 9.56
N ARG A 14 -9.59 -1.66 9.21
CA ARG A 14 -10.82 -1.70 10.01
C ARG A 14 -11.30 -3.13 10.21
N ASN A 15 -11.35 -3.92 9.13
CA ASN A 15 -11.78 -5.31 9.18
C ASN A 15 -10.82 -6.20 10.00
N LYS A 16 -9.49 -5.96 9.91
CA LYS A 16 -8.50 -6.69 10.73
C LYS A 16 -8.70 -6.45 12.23
N MET A 17 -9.15 -5.27 12.60
CA MET A 17 -9.51 -4.93 13.98
C MET A 17 -10.91 -5.41 14.39
N GLY A 18 -11.68 -6.04 13.48
CA GLY A 18 -13.04 -6.49 13.76
C GLY A 18 -14.06 -5.35 13.97
N LEU A 19 -13.75 -4.13 13.51
CA LEU A 19 -14.61 -2.96 13.68
C LEU A 19 -15.65 -2.86 12.57
N THR A 20 -16.86 -2.43 12.90
CA THR A 20 -17.85 -1.97 11.91
C THR A 20 -17.54 -0.54 11.45
N GLN A 21 -18.08 -0.12 10.29
CA GLN A 21 -17.94 1.27 9.83
C GLN A 21 -18.48 2.27 10.86
N PHE A 22 -19.57 1.93 11.55
CA PHE A 22 -20.12 2.74 12.63
C PHE A 22 -19.11 2.93 13.77
N GLN A 23 -18.49 1.84 14.23
CA GLN A 23 -17.51 1.89 15.32
C GLN A 23 -16.23 2.64 14.95
N LEU A 24 -15.76 2.54 13.70
CA LEU A 24 -14.62 3.35 13.26
C LEU A 24 -15.02 4.84 13.17
N ALA A 25 -16.19 5.14 12.62
CA ALA A 25 -16.69 6.50 12.49
C ALA A 25 -16.83 7.19 13.86
N GLU A 26 -17.34 6.48 14.88
CA GLU A 26 -17.35 6.99 16.27
C GLU A 26 -15.95 7.26 16.81
N LYS A 27 -14.98 6.38 16.54
CA LYS A 27 -13.58 6.56 17.02
C LYS A 27 -12.88 7.79 16.44
N VAL A 28 -13.25 8.21 15.23
CA VAL A 28 -12.63 9.35 14.54
C VAL A 28 -13.54 10.58 14.47
N ASP A 29 -14.65 10.57 15.21
CA ASP A 29 -15.64 11.64 15.31
C ASP A 29 -16.20 12.10 13.94
N ILE A 30 -16.66 11.13 13.14
CA ILE A 30 -17.33 11.38 11.87
C ILE A 30 -18.62 10.57 11.70
N SER A 31 -19.42 10.89 10.68
CA SER A 31 -20.62 10.12 10.40
C SER A 31 -20.31 8.76 9.74
N PRO A 32 -21.05 7.69 10.07
CA PRO A 32 -20.90 6.38 9.42
C PRO A 32 -21.07 6.44 7.90
N GLN A 33 -21.94 7.33 7.41
CA GLN A 33 -22.13 7.55 5.98
C GLN A 33 -20.89 8.18 5.33
N TYR A 34 -20.20 9.08 6.02
CA TYR A 34 -18.95 9.66 5.54
C TYR A 34 -17.84 8.63 5.55
N GLU A 35 -17.70 7.84 6.62
CA GLU A 35 -16.75 6.72 6.69
C GLU A 35 -16.97 5.73 5.53
N GLY A 36 -18.21 5.33 5.27
CA GLY A 36 -18.52 4.46 4.13
C GLY A 36 -18.13 5.07 2.76
N LYS A 37 -18.25 6.40 2.59
CA LYS A 37 -17.80 7.09 1.37
C LYS A 37 -16.28 7.17 1.28
N ILE A 38 -15.57 7.30 2.41
CA ILE A 38 -14.11 7.25 2.48
C ILE A 38 -13.62 5.87 2.02
N GLU A 39 -14.17 4.80 2.56
CA GLU A 39 -13.76 3.43 2.21
C GLU A 39 -14.01 3.06 0.75
N ARG A 40 -15.01 3.67 0.11
CA ARG A 40 -15.28 3.50 -1.33
C ARG A 40 -14.48 4.45 -2.23
N GLY A 41 -13.70 5.36 -1.65
CA GLY A 41 -12.95 6.39 -2.38
C GLY A 41 -13.82 7.47 -3.03
N GLU A 42 -15.09 7.60 -2.62
CA GLU A 42 -16.08 8.51 -3.21
C GLU A 42 -15.97 9.94 -2.67
N LYS A 43 -15.24 10.14 -1.57
CA LYS A 43 -15.17 11.42 -0.89
C LYS A 43 -13.74 11.71 -0.43
N ARG A 44 -13.31 12.95 -0.69
CA ARG A 44 -12.06 13.48 -0.14
C ARG A 44 -12.25 13.84 1.33
N PHE A 45 -11.19 13.68 2.10
CA PHE A 45 -11.13 13.95 3.53
C PHE A 45 -10.03 14.97 3.86
N SER A 46 -10.13 15.60 5.03
CA SER A 46 -9.10 16.50 5.53
C SER A 46 -7.87 15.70 5.99
N PHE A 47 -6.73 16.37 6.10
CA PHE A 47 -5.53 15.77 6.68
C PHE A 47 -5.77 15.33 8.13
N GLU A 48 -6.55 16.09 8.89
CA GLU A 48 -6.94 15.76 10.27
C GLU A 48 -7.74 14.47 10.35
N THR A 49 -8.78 14.29 9.52
CA THR A 49 -9.51 13.02 9.44
C THR A 49 -8.56 11.88 9.07
N PHE A 50 -7.62 12.12 8.15
CA PHE A 50 -6.68 11.09 7.72
C PHE A 50 -5.72 10.66 8.84
N LEU A 51 -5.21 11.63 9.61
CA LEU A 51 -4.38 11.38 10.79
C LEU A 51 -5.17 10.61 11.85
N ASN A 52 -6.38 11.04 12.16
CA ASN A 52 -7.25 10.37 13.14
C ASN A 52 -7.55 8.92 12.73
N LEU A 53 -7.81 8.66 11.45
CA LEU A 53 -7.97 7.31 10.91
C LEU A 53 -6.72 6.46 11.11
N SER A 54 -5.51 7.00 10.83
CA SER A 54 -4.27 6.25 11.05
C SER A 54 -4.06 5.85 12.50
N ILE A 55 -4.37 6.76 13.43
CA ILE A 55 -4.27 6.53 14.88
C ILE A 55 -5.32 5.50 15.32
N ALA A 56 -6.58 5.67 14.93
CA ALA A 56 -7.68 4.78 15.30
C ALA A 56 -7.51 3.35 14.76
N LEU A 57 -6.83 3.21 13.61
CA LEU A 57 -6.52 1.94 12.96
C LEU A 57 -5.16 1.34 13.40
N ASN A 58 -4.45 2.00 14.31
CA ASN A 58 -3.12 1.60 14.78
C ASN A 58 -2.13 1.32 13.61
N THR A 59 -2.07 2.24 12.65
CA THR A 59 -1.23 2.15 11.45
C THR A 59 -0.57 3.50 11.13
N THR A 60 0.25 3.57 10.08
CA THR A 60 0.92 4.81 9.67
C THR A 60 0.18 5.53 8.53
N LEU A 61 0.28 6.86 8.52
CA LEU A 61 -0.19 7.67 7.39
C LEU A 61 0.45 7.25 6.06
N ASP A 62 1.74 6.94 6.07
CA ASP A 62 2.46 6.47 4.89
C ASP A 62 1.87 5.17 4.33
N TYR A 63 1.58 4.21 5.22
CA TYR A 63 0.93 2.97 4.82
C TYR A 63 -0.46 3.23 4.23
N LEU A 64 -1.29 4.05 4.89
CA LEU A 64 -2.61 4.36 4.33
C LEU A 64 -2.49 5.11 3.00
N ALA A 65 -1.54 6.02 2.84
CA ALA A 65 -1.36 6.83 1.64
C ALA A 65 -0.80 6.04 0.45
N PHE A 66 0.18 5.16 0.69
CA PHE A 66 0.97 4.53 -0.36
C PHE A 66 0.95 3.00 -0.33
N GLY A 67 0.31 2.40 0.67
CA GLY A 67 0.37 0.97 0.96
C GLY A 67 1.73 0.57 1.52
N HIS A 68 2.00 -0.74 1.49
CA HIS A 68 3.37 -1.21 1.55
C HIS A 68 4.04 -0.76 0.24
N ARG A 69 4.64 0.44 0.23
CA ARG A 69 5.75 0.67 -0.70
C ARG A 69 6.73 -0.44 -0.39
N ASP A 70 6.94 -1.34 -1.35
CA ASP A 70 7.72 -2.58 -1.23
C ASP A 70 8.41 -2.67 0.12
N SER A 71 7.75 -3.37 1.05
CA SER A 71 8.27 -3.76 2.37
C SER A 71 9.78 -3.72 2.35
N ALA A 72 10.38 -2.77 3.09
CA ALA A 72 11.81 -2.44 3.09
C ALA A 72 12.61 -3.42 2.22
N LYS A 73 12.84 -3.05 0.94
CA LYS A 73 13.51 -3.92 -0.04
C LYS A 73 14.60 -4.69 0.69
N SER A 74 14.57 -6.01 0.62
CA SER A 74 15.60 -6.82 1.29
C SER A 74 16.98 -6.29 0.88
N PRO A 75 18.01 -6.40 1.73
CA PRO A 75 19.35 -5.91 1.39
C PRO A 75 19.78 -6.34 -0.02
N GLU A 76 19.42 -7.56 -0.44
CA GLU A 76 19.68 -8.12 -1.76
C GLU A 76 18.91 -7.39 -2.88
N ARG A 77 17.66 -6.99 -2.66
CA ARG A 77 16.86 -6.21 -3.63
C ARG A 77 17.37 -4.78 -3.77
N LEU A 78 17.85 -4.17 -2.69
CA LEU A 78 18.46 -2.85 -2.74
C LEU A 78 19.81 -2.90 -3.46
N GLU A 79 20.63 -3.90 -3.17
CA GLU A 79 21.90 -4.13 -3.86
C GLU A 79 21.68 -4.36 -5.37
N MET A 80 20.68 -5.18 -5.74
CA MET A 80 20.33 -5.41 -7.14
C MET A 80 19.98 -4.11 -7.88
N GLU A 81 19.22 -3.21 -7.24
CA GLU A 81 18.87 -1.91 -7.82
C GLU A 81 20.10 -1.00 -8.00
N LEU A 82 20.99 -0.95 -7.01
CA LEU A 82 22.24 -0.19 -7.10
C LEU A 82 23.16 -0.72 -8.20
N LEU A 83 23.22 -2.04 -8.39
CA LEU A 83 23.98 -2.68 -9.47
C LEU A 83 23.33 -2.42 -10.84
N ALA A 84 22.01 -2.54 -10.94
CA ALA A 84 21.28 -2.31 -12.18
C ALA A 84 21.46 -0.88 -12.73
N ASN A 85 21.53 0.12 -11.85
CA ASN A 85 21.78 1.52 -12.24
C ASN A 85 23.15 1.76 -12.90
N LYS A 86 24.10 0.83 -12.77
CA LYS A 86 25.44 0.92 -13.39
C LYS A 86 25.51 0.22 -14.75
N LEU A 87 24.44 -0.44 -15.17
CA LEU A 87 24.41 -1.21 -16.41
C LEU A 87 24.02 -0.31 -17.59
N SER A 88 24.60 -0.61 -18.75
CA SER A 88 24.14 -0.07 -20.02
C SER A 88 22.78 -0.69 -20.43
N GLU A 89 22.06 -0.03 -21.34
CA GLU A 89 20.80 -0.52 -21.89
C GLU A 89 20.91 -1.96 -22.44
N GLY A 90 22.00 -2.28 -23.14
CA GLY A 90 22.24 -3.64 -23.66
C GLY A 90 22.40 -4.69 -22.54
N GLN A 91 23.05 -4.32 -21.43
CA GLN A 91 23.20 -5.19 -20.26
C GLN A 91 21.90 -5.32 -19.46
N ILE A 92 21.10 -4.26 -19.40
CA ILE A 92 19.75 -4.32 -18.80
C ILE A 92 18.85 -5.28 -19.61
N SER A 93 18.93 -5.23 -20.95
CA SER A 93 18.20 -6.18 -21.79
C SER A 93 18.59 -7.63 -21.47
N LEU A 94 19.89 -7.92 -21.38
CA LEU A 94 20.38 -9.25 -21.04
C LEU A 94 19.95 -9.69 -19.62
N LEU A 95 20.03 -8.77 -18.64
CA LEU A 95 19.57 -9.03 -17.27
C LEU A 95 18.09 -9.41 -17.24
N ASN A 96 17.24 -8.71 -18.00
CA ASN A 96 15.83 -9.02 -18.10
C ASN A 96 15.58 -10.42 -18.67
N ASP A 97 16.34 -10.84 -19.67
CA ASP A 97 16.21 -12.18 -20.26
C ASP A 97 16.63 -13.29 -19.29
N ILE A 98 17.70 -13.05 -18.50
CA ILE A 98 18.13 -13.97 -17.43
C ILE A 98 17.06 -14.09 -16.35
N ILE A 99 16.51 -12.96 -15.88
CA ILE A 99 15.44 -12.96 -14.86
C ILE A 99 14.22 -13.72 -15.37
N ARG A 100 13.81 -13.51 -16.63
CA ARG A 100 12.71 -14.24 -17.25
C ARG A 100 12.96 -15.74 -17.26
N ALA A 101 14.16 -16.17 -17.64
CA ALA A 101 14.53 -17.59 -17.63
C ALA A 101 14.40 -18.20 -16.22
N MET A 102 14.90 -17.51 -15.19
CA MET A 102 14.77 -17.94 -13.80
C MET A 102 13.31 -18.07 -13.34
N LEU A 103 12.45 -17.13 -13.73
CA LEU A 103 11.02 -17.15 -13.39
C LEU A 103 10.27 -18.29 -14.07
N VAL A 104 10.62 -18.63 -15.32
CA VAL A 104 10.01 -19.76 -16.06
C VAL A 104 10.32 -21.09 -15.37
N HIS A 105 11.54 -21.27 -14.84
CA HIS A 105 11.90 -22.48 -14.11
C HIS A 105 11.15 -22.65 -12.78
N LYS A 106 10.79 -21.55 -12.11
CA LYS A 106 10.04 -21.58 -10.85
C LYS A 106 8.58 -22.03 -11.00
N ASN A 107 7.99 -21.91 -12.19
CA ASN A 107 6.60 -22.27 -12.49
C ASN A 107 6.42 -23.73 -12.97
N ARG A 108 7.48 -24.53 -12.98
CA ARG A 108 7.48 -25.93 -13.45
C ARG A 108 7.68 -26.97 -12.33
N GLY A 109 7.77 -26.53 -11.07
CA GLY A 109 7.92 -27.36 -9.88
C GLY A 109 6.72 -27.28 -8.96
#